data_AF-A0A6L6ZTT7-F1
#
_entry.id   AF-A0A6L6ZTT7-F1
#
_cell.length_a   1.000
_cell.length_b   1.000
_cell.length_c   1.000
_cell.angle_alpha   90.00
_cell.angle_beta   90.00
_cell.angle_gamma   90.00
#
_symmetry.space_group_name_H-M   'P 1'
#
loop_
_entity.id
_entity.type
_entity.pdbx_description
1 polymer ?
#
loop_
_entity_poly.entity_id
_entity_poly.type
_entity_poly.pdbx_seq_one_letter_code
_entity_poly.pdbx_strand_id
1 'polypeptide(L)' 'RLNGEALEEYVKPIGGGYFFALPGVKDANDYLGSALLRV' A
#
# COMPACT_ATOMS: atom_id res chain seq x y z
N ARG A 1 15.47 -1.30 -13.06
CA ARG A 1 14.69 -2.55 -13.27
C ARG A 1 15.44 -3.64 -12.51
N LEU A 2 14.75 -4.46 -11.73
CA LEU A 2 15.40 -5.45 -10.85
C LEU A 2 15.45 -6.86 -11.45
N ASN A 3 14.70 -7.13 -12.52
CA ASN A 3 14.68 -8.44 -13.17
C ASN A 3 16.09 -8.91 -13.57
N GLY A 4 16.46 -10.12 -13.15
CA GLY A 4 17.73 -10.77 -13.43
C GLY A 4 18.87 -10.38 -12.49
N GLU A 5 18.59 -9.78 -11.33
CA GLU A 5 19.62 -9.50 -10.33
C GLU A 5 20.07 -10.76 -9.57
N ALA A 6 21.31 -10.74 -9.04
CA ALA A 6 21.87 -11.89 -8.31
C ALA A 6 21.05 -12.31 -7.07
N LEU A 7 20.26 -11.38 -6.52
CA LEU A 7 19.41 -11.65 -5.36
C LEU A 7 18.27 -12.63 -5.68
N GLU A 8 17.84 -12.74 -6.94
CA GLU A 8 16.77 -13.67 -7.36
C GLU A 8 17.07 -15.14 -7.05
N GLU A 9 18.35 -15.53 -6.91
CA GLU A 9 18.75 -16.87 -6.48
C GLU A 9 18.35 -17.16 -5.02
N TYR A 10 18.22 -16.13 -4.19
CA TYR A 10 18.00 -16.24 -2.74
C TYR A 10 16.63 -15.73 -2.29
N VAL A 11 15.91 -14.99 -3.13
CA VAL A 11 14.58 -14.44 -2.79
C VAL A 11 13.55 -14.88 -3.82
N LYS A 12 12.41 -15.36 -3.31
CA LYS A 12 11.26 -15.72 -4.14
C LYS A 12 10.01 -15.01 -3.62
N PRO A 13 9.50 -13.97 -4.30
CA PRO A 13 8.23 -13.36 -3.96
C PRO A 13 7.12 -14.40 -4.07
N ILE A 14 6.42 -14.69 -2.98
CA ILE A 14 5.31 -15.66 -2.94
C ILE A 14 3.93 -14.99 -3.03
N GLY A 15 3.88 -13.67 -2.98
CA GLY A 15 2.64 -12.90 -3.04
C GLY A 15 2.86 -11.42 -2.72
N GLY A 16 1.77 -10.67 -2.70
CA GLY A 16 1.75 -9.22 -2.47
C GLY A 16 0.72 -8.54 -3.36
N GLY A 17 0.62 -7.22 -3.23
CA GLY A 17 -0.29 -6.41 -4.03
C GLY A 17 -0.04 -4.94 -3.82
N TYR A 18 -0.55 -4.13 -4.76
CA TYR A 18 -0.56 -2.68 -4.61
C TYR A 18 -1.87 -2.25 -3.97
N PHE A 19 -1.76 -1.40 -2.96
CA PHE A 19 -2.88 -0.85 -2.22
C PHE A 19 -2.74 0.67 -2.14
N PHE A 20 -3.88 1.34 -2.01
CA PHE A 20 -3.91 2.77 -1.75
C PHE A 20 -3.96 3.01 -0.25
N ALA A 21 -2.87 3.57 0.30
CA ALA A 21 -2.86 4.03 1.67
C ALA A 21 -3.71 5.31 1.77
N LEU A 22 -4.84 5.22 2.47
CA LEU A 22 -5.74 6.35 2.68
C LEU A 22 -5.01 7.49 3.43
N PRO A 23 -5.43 8.76 3.23
CA PRO A 23 -4.99 9.86 4.08
C PRO A 23 -5.27 9.57 5.56
N GLY A 24 -4.45 10.18 6.44
CA GLY A 24 -4.66 10.09 7.88
C GLY A 24 -5.99 10.69 8.32
N VAL A 25 -6.51 10.21 9.44
CA VAL A 25 -7.70 10.77 10.09
C VAL A 25 -7.34 12.12 10.71
N LYS A 26 -8.11 13.17 10.39
CA LYS A 26 -7.79 14.55 10.78
C LYS A 26 -7.86 14.78 12.29
N ASP A 27 -8.90 14.27 12.94
CA ASP A 27 -9.16 14.41 14.37
C ASP A 27 -10.09 13.29 14.87
N ALA A 28 -10.42 13.31 16.17
CA ALA A 28 -11.23 12.28 16.82
C ALA A 28 -12.68 12.17 16.30
N ASN A 29 -13.16 13.14 15.51
CA ASN A 29 -14.50 13.14 14.93
C ASN A 29 -14.52 12.70 13.45
N ASP A 30 -13.37 12.33 12.89
CA ASP A 30 -13.23 11.88 11.51
C ASP A 30 -12.93 10.37 11.41
N TYR A 31 -13.01 9.78 10.21
CA TYR A 31 -12.73 8.36 9.98
C TYR A 31 -11.99 8.10 8.67
N LEU A 32 -11.29 6.96 8.59
CA LEU A 32 -10.54 6.58 7.39
C LEU A 32 -11.44 6.51 6.15
N GLY A 33 -11.04 7.21 5.09
CA GLY A 33 -11.81 7.25 3.85
C GLY A 33 -13.02 8.18 3.89
N SER A 34 -13.17 9.04 4.89
CA SER A 34 -14.25 10.04 4.94
C SER A 34 -14.28 10.94 3.70
N ALA A 35 -13.12 11.38 3.22
CA ALA A 35 -12.97 12.16 1.98
C ALA A 35 -13.28 11.38 0.70
N LEU A 36 -13.25 10.04 0.74
CA LEU A 36 -13.62 9.19 -0.39
C LEU A 36 -15.14 8.94 -0.43
N LEU A 37 -15.77 8.84 0.74
CA LEU A 37 -17.17 8.43 0.88
C LEU A 37 -18.16 9.59 0.92
N ARG A 38 -17.71 10.78 1.38
CA ARG A 38 -18.53 11.99 1.42
C ARG A 38 -18.37 12.76 0.12
N VAL A 39 -19.49 13.23 -0.43
CA VAL A 39 -19.57 14.13 -1.61
C VAL A 39 -20.02 15.51 -1.19
#